data_AF-A0A077KRD1-F1
#
_entry.id   AF-A0A077KRD1-F1
#
_cell.length_a   1.000
_cell.length_b   1.000
_cell.length_c   1.000
_cell.angle_alpha   90.00
_cell.angle_beta   90.00
_cell.angle_gamma   90.00
#
_symmetry.space_group_name_H-M   'P 1'
#
loop_
_entity.id
_entity.type
_entity.pdbx_description
1 polymer ?
#
loop_
_entity_poly.entity_id
_entity_poly.type
_entity_poly.pdbx_seq_one_letter_code
_entity_poly.pdbx_strand_id
1 'polypeptide(L)' 'MWNKLNYIHLNPVRSGIVTKANQYIYSSASNYSDGKGIINHIEVAENPIVNTHKNSEFWKFNNYNDK' A
#
# COMPACT_ATOMS: atom_id res chain seq x y z
N MET A 1 -0.58 -12.99 -7.17
CA MET A 1 -0.74 -11.82 -6.29
C MET A 1 -2.04 -11.89 -5.48
N TRP A 2 -3.20 -12.04 -6.13
CA TRP A 2 -4.53 -12.05 -5.49
C TRP A 2 -4.73 -13.07 -4.38
N ASN A 3 -4.13 -14.26 -4.44
CA ASN A 3 -4.29 -15.27 -3.40
C ASN A 3 -3.81 -14.81 -2.02
N LYS A 4 -2.68 -14.09 -1.96
CA LYS A 4 -2.16 -13.53 -0.69
C LYS A 4 -3.07 -12.43 -0.16
N LEU A 5 -3.57 -11.59 -1.06
CA LEU A 5 -4.49 -10.50 -0.72
C LEU A 5 -5.80 -11.05 -0.13
N ASN A 6 -6.37 -12.06 -0.79
CA ASN A 6 -7.58 -12.74 -0.33
C ASN A 6 -7.39 -13.40 1.03
N TYR A 7 -6.25 -14.06 1.26
CA TYR A 7 -5.93 -14.63 2.57
C TYR A 7 -5.98 -13.56 3.67
N ILE A 8 -5.30 -12.43 3.47
CA ILE A 8 -5.25 -11.35 4.46
C ILE A 8 -6.64 -10.75 4.72
N HIS A 9 -7.40 -10.44 3.66
CA HIS A 9 -8.71 -9.80 3.79
C HIS A 9 -9.82 -10.73 4.29
N LEU A 10 -9.71 -12.05 4.06
CA LEU A 10 -10.69 -13.02 4.54
C LEU A 10 -10.38 -13.58 5.93
N ASN A 11 -9.18 -13.36 6.49
CA ASN A 11 -8.87 -13.79 7.86
C ASN A 11 -9.87 -13.29 8.92
N PRO A 12 -10.27 -12.01 8.93
CA PRO A 12 -11.28 -11.50 9.87
C PRO A 12 -12.66 -12.14 9.71
N VAL A 13 -12.99 -12.59 8.49
CA VAL A 13 -14.25 -13.30 8.19
C VAL A 13 -14.16 -14.73 8.70
N ARG A 14 -13.05 -15.43 8.42
CA ARG A 14 -12.80 -16.80 8.88
C ARG A 14 -12.73 -16.90 10.40
N SER A 15 -12.26 -15.86 11.09
CA SER A 15 -12.25 -15.78 12.54
C SER A 15 -13.59 -15.32 13.14
N GLY A 16 -14.60 -15.01 12.32
CA GLY A 16 -15.92 -14.59 12.77
C GLY A 16 -15.98 -13.18 13.38
N ILE A 17 -14.95 -12.34 13.17
CA ILE A 17 -14.93 -10.96 13.70
C ILE A 17 -15.87 -10.06 12.89
N VAL A 18 -15.93 -10.29 11.57
CA VAL A 18 -16.79 -9.55 10.64
C VAL A 18 -17.46 -10.49 9.64
N THR A 19 -18.57 -10.04 9.06
CA THR A 19 -19.30 -10.82 8.03
C THR A 19 -18.78 -10.58 6.62
N LYS A 20 -18.15 -9.42 6.39
CA LYS A 20 -17.56 -9.03 5.10
C LYS A 20 -16.16 -8.49 5.32
N ALA A 21 -15.24 -8.79 4.41
CA ALA A 21 -13.85 -8.35 4.51
C ALA A 21 -13.69 -6.83 4.67
N ASN A 22 -14.46 -6.03 3.92
CA ASN A 22 -14.41 -4.57 3.97
C ASN A 22 -14.91 -3.94 5.28
N GLN A 23 -15.58 -4.71 6.15
CA GLN A 23 -16.01 -4.23 7.47
C GLN A 23 -14.87 -4.22 8.49
N TYR A 24 -13.77 -4.95 8.23
CA TYR A 24 -12.65 -4.99 9.16
C TYR A 24 -11.75 -3.76 8.99
N ILE A 25 -12.04 -2.73 9.78
CA ILE A 25 -11.43 -1.39 9.68
C ILE A 25 -9.91 -1.41 9.81
N TYR A 26 -9.34 -2.38 10.55
CA TYR A 26 -7.89 -2.53 10.73
C TYR A 26 -7.23 -3.29 9.57
N SER A 27 -7.83 -3.24 8.38
CA SER A 27 -7.24 -3.71 7.14
C SER A 27 -7.57 -2.77 5.99
N SER A 28 -6.80 -2.85 4.92
CA SER A 28 -7.05 -2.08 3.70
C SER A 28 -8.17 -2.64 2.82
N ALA A 29 -8.97 -3.62 3.29
CA ALA A 29 -9.99 -4.28 2.49
C ALA A 29 -10.98 -3.27 1.87
N SER A 30 -11.40 -2.26 2.67
CA SER A 30 -12.29 -1.20 2.22
C SER A 30 -11.65 -0.25 1.20
N ASN A 31 -10.32 -0.09 1.22
CA ASN A 31 -9.62 0.70 0.19
C ASN A 31 -9.77 0.05 -1.19
N TYR A 32 -9.79 -1.28 -1.28
CA TYR A 32 -9.96 -1.99 -2.56
C TYR A 32 -11.42 -2.06 -3.01
N SER A 33 -12.38 -2.20 -2.10
CA SER A 33 -13.81 -2.31 -2.44
C SER A 33 -14.50 -0.97 -2.65
N ASP A 34 -14.26 -0.02 -1.74
CA ASP A 34 -15.03 1.21 -1.60
C ASP A 34 -14.18 2.47 -1.87
N GLY A 35 -12.88 2.30 -2.13
CA GLY A 35 -11.92 3.40 -2.30
C GLY A 35 -11.70 4.23 -1.04
N LYS A 36 -12.16 3.73 0.13
CA LYS A 36 -12.16 4.45 1.41
C LYS A 36 -11.55 3.58 2.48
N GLY A 37 -10.69 4.15 3.32
CA GLY A 37 -10.08 3.46 4.44
C GLY A 37 -9.84 4.43 5.59
N ILE A 38 -9.21 3.94 6.66
CA ILE A 38 -8.85 4.80 7.81
C ILE A 38 -7.86 5.89 7.40
N ILE A 39 -6.94 5.55 6.50
CA ILE A 39 -5.93 6.48 5.98
C ILE A 39 -6.51 7.19 4.76
N ASN A 40 -6.76 8.49 4.89
CA ASN A 40 -7.34 9.33 3.84
C ASN A 40 -6.32 9.76 2.77
N HIS A 41 -5.05 9.86 3.14
CA HIS A 41 -3.99 10.34 2.26
C HIS A 41 -2.82 9.35 2.29
N ILE A 42 -2.53 8.75 1.14
CA ILE A 42 -1.40 7.83 0.96
C ILE A 42 -0.56 8.41 -0.16
N GLU A 43 0.64 8.87 0.17
CA GLU A 43 1.64 9.26 -0.83
C GLU A 43 2.38 8.02 -1.28
N VAL A 44 2.37 7.77 -2.59
CA VAL A 44 3.19 6.70 -3.17
C VAL A 44 4.63 7.19 -3.14
N ALA A 45 5.45 6.59 -2.27
CA ALA A 45 6.88 6.80 -2.30
C ALA A 45 7.41 6.28 -3.65
N GLU A 46 7.95 7.17 -4.47
CA GLU A 46 8.66 6.77 -5.67
C GLU A 46 9.89 5.96 -5.27
N ASN A 47 10.05 4.77 -5.84
CA ASN A 47 11.27 4.01 -5.65
C ASN A 47 12.36 4.65 -6.52
N PRO A 48 13.43 5.23 -5.94
CA PRO A 48 14.44 5.91 -6.72
C PRO A 48 15.15 4.91 -7.64
N ILE A 49 15.29 5.26 -8.91
CA ILE A 49 16.10 4.47 -9.85
C ILE A 49 17.56 4.77 -9.54
N VAL A 50 18.21 3.88 -8.80
CA VAL A 50 19.64 3.99 -8.48
C VAL A 50 20.47 3.46 -9.64
N ASN A 51 21.34 4.28 -10.21
CA ASN A 51 22.31 3.83 -11.20
C ASN A 51 23.47 3.11 -10.48
N THR A 52 23.54 1.78 -10.67
CA THR A 52 24.55 0.92 -10.03
C THR A 52 25.97 1.11 -10.57
N HIS A 53 26.14 1.79 -11.71
CA HIS A 53 27.44 2.13 -12.29
C HIS A 53 27.99 3.48 -11.82
N LYS A 54 27.23 4.23 -11.00
CA LYS A 54 27.67 5.49 -10.38
C LYS A 54 27.83 5.29 -8.87
N ASN A 55 29.04 5.48 -8.38
CA ASN A 55 29.42 5.17 -6.99
C ASN A 55 28.87 6.14 -5.92
N SER A 56 28.08 7.18 -6.22
CA SER A 56 27.80 8.23 -5.22
C SER A 56 26.49 9.01 -5.33
N GLU A 57 25.41 8.46 -5.93
CA GLU A 57 24.12 9.17 -6.03
C GLU A 57 23.01 8.58 -5.13
N PHE A 58 23.37 8.09 -3.94
CA PHE A 58 22.38 7.55 -2.99
C PHE A 58 21.44 8.60 -2.37
N TRP A 59 21.70 9.92 -2.50
CA TRP A 59 21.00 10.96 -1.73
C TRP A 59 20.68 12.27 -2.49
N LYS A 60 20.03 12.19 -3.67
CA LYS A 60 19.45 13.39 -4.31
C LYS A 60 18.03 13.15 -4.81
N PHE A 61 17.09 12.98 -3.89
CA PHE A 61 15.66 12.85 -4.22
C PHE A 61 15.00 14.20 -4.57
N ASN A 62 15.55 15.34 -4.10
CA ASN A 62 14.87 16.64 -4.20
C ASN A 62 15.01 17.42 -5.53
N ASN A 63 15.50 16.82 -6.62
CA ASN A 63 15.76 17.58 -7.87
C ASN A 63 14.86 17.21 -9.06
N TYR A 64 13.78 16.44 -8.87
CA TYR A 64 12.88 16.07 -9.97
C TYR A 64 11.66 16.97 -10.15
N ASN A 65 11.48 17.98 -9.29
CA ASN A 65 10.37 18.95 -9.40
C ASN A 65 10.78 20.36 -9.85
N ASP A 66 12.01 20.55 -10.34
CA ASP A 66 12.46 21.82 -10.94
C ASP A 66 12.58 21.69 -12.47
N LYS A 67 11.47 21.43 -13.18
CA LYS A 67 11.27 21.78 -14.61
C LYS A 67 9.81 21.96 -14.95
#